data_AF-A0A284VQ92-F1
#
_entry.id   AF-A0A284VQ92-F1
#
_cell.length_a   1.000
_cell.length_b   1.000
_cell.length_c   1.000
_cell.angle_alpha   90.00
_cell.angle_beta   90.00
_cell.angle_gamma   90.00
#
_symmetry.space_group_name_H-M   'P 1'
#
loop_
_entity.id
_entity.type
_entity.pdbx_description
1 polymer ?
#
loop_
_entity_poly.entity_id
_entity_poly.type
_entity_poly.pdbx_seq_one_letter_code
_entity_poly.pdbx_strand_id
1 'polypeptide(L)'
;MNKEKPFYKLSFLLAIFLFLLSFAAIMPFTTRGEILTNKPCTDAGDDPLQQQQSKEENTYEQVDCLPATNDNMITLFILGLINIEDLTMWVLGVDRRLIVLKMMHEKRMIQASDIADSTGRSLQNISYAMRELEEMGLIRCITPDKHTWKKYIPTEKGTKIFEKIKKNHFIE
;
A
#
# COMPACT_ATOMS: atom_id res chain seq x y z
N MET A 1 -20.46 29.63 49.47
CA MET A 1 -20.07 30.37 48.25
C MET A 1 -20.06 29.44 47.05
N ASN A 2 -20.06 29.99 45.83
CA ASN A 2 -20.62 29.36 44.63
C ASN A 2 -19.94 28.07 44.14
N LYS A 3 -20.77 27.14 43.64
CA LYS A 3 -20.36 26.11 42.68
C LYS A 3 -20.44 26.72 41.27
N GLU A 4 -19.30 26.89 40.61
CA GLU A 4 -19.28 27.35 39.22
C GLU A 4 -19.66 26.23 38.23
N LYS A 5 -20.26 26.61 37.11
CA LYS A 5 -21.11 25.75 36.28
C LYS A 5 -20.34 25.10 35.11
N PRO A 6 -20.62 23.85 34.71
CA PRO A 6 -19.98 23.17 33.58
C PRO A 6 -20.50 23.58 32.19
N PHE A 7 -21.15 24.74 32.07
CA PHE A 7 -21.95 25.10 30.89
C PHE A 7 -21.16 25.36 29.59
N TYR A 8 -19.87 25.68 29.69
CA TYR A 8 -19.04 26.03 28.53
C TYR A 8 -18.71 24.83 27.62
N LYS A 9 -18.56 23.61 28.18
CA LYS A 9 -18.21 22.42 27.37
C LYS A 9 -19.36 21.92 26.49
N LEU A 10 -20.60 21.96 27.00
CA LEU A 10 -21.78 21.50 26.24
C LEU A 10 -22.09 22.43 25.07
N SER A 11 -21.95 23.75 25.27
CA SER A 11 -22.15 24.76 24.22
C SER A 11 -21.18 24.59 23.04
N PHE A 12 -19.90 24.29 23.34
CA PHE A 12 -18.88 24.07 22.31
C PHE A 12 -19.14 22.83 21.44
N LEU A 13 -19.59 21.72 22.06
CA LEU A 13 -19.96 20.50 21.32
C LEU A 13 -21.19 20.73 20.43
N LEU A 14 -22.17 21.51 20.89
CA LEU A 14 -23.34 21.90 20.10
C LEU A 14 -22.97 22.76 18.90
N ALA A 15 -22.02 23.69 19.07
CA ALA A 15 -21.51 24.53 17.97
C ALA A 15 -20.81 23.68 16.89
N ILE A 16 -19.99 22.70 17.27
CA ILE A 16 -19.34 21.77 16.32
C ILE A 16 -20.39 20.97 15.55
N PHE A 17 -21.40 20.43 16.24
CA PHE A 17 -22.43 19.60 15.61
C PHE A 17 -23.27 20.39 14.58
N LEU A 18 -23.63 21.64 14.90
CA LEU A 18 -24.32 22.55 13.98
C LEU A 18 -23.46 22.93 12.76
N PHE A 19 -22.13 23.07 12.96
CA PHE A 19 -21.19 23.34 11.87
C PHE A 19 -21.12 22.16 10.91
N LEU A 20 -21.02 20.92 11.41
CA LEU A 20 -20.97 19.71 10.60
C LEU A 20 -22.26 19.47 9.78
N LEU A 21 -23.44 19.71 10.37
CA LEU A 21 -24.72 19.62 9.66
C LEU A 21 -24.82 20.61 8.48
N SER A 22 -24.15 21.76 8.58
CA SER A 22 -24.15 22.78 7.52
C SER A 22 -23.37 22.33 6.27
N PHE A 23 -22.30 21.53 6.43
CA PHE A 23 -21.53 21.02 5.28
C PHE A 23 -22.25 19.90 4.52
N ALA A 24 -23.05 19.07 5.20
CA ALA A 24 -23.81 18.00 4.56
C ALA A 24 -24.87 18.53 3.57
N ALA A 25 -25.34 19.77 3.74
CA ALA A 25 -26.33 20.40 2.86
C ALA A 25 -25.75 21.11 1.63
N ILE A 26 -24.42 21.28 1.55
CA ILE A 26 -23.73 22.07 0.50
C ILE A 26 -23.01 21.17 -0.52
N MET A 27 -22.82 19.88 -0.22
CA MET A 27 -22.21 18.91 -1.12
C MET A 27 -23.25 18.43 -2.16
N PRO A 28 -23.12 18.76 -3.46
CA PRO A 28 -23.97 18.16 -4.48
C PRO A 28 -23.64 16.67 -4.59
N PHE A 29 -24.61 15.83 -4.25
CA PHE A 29 -24.50 14.38 -4.42
C PHE A 29 -24.51 14.07 -5.93
N THR A 30 -23.33 13.90 -6.53
CA THR A 30 -23.19 13.68 -7.99
C THR A 30 -23.57 12.24 -8.38
N THR A 31 -24.86 11.92 -8.29
CA THR A 31 -25.42 10.66 -8.80
C THR A 31 -25.69 10.73 -10.30
N ARG A 32 -24.67 10.40 -11.11
CA ARG A 32 -24.80 9.61 -12.36
C ARG A 32 -23.44 9.51 -13.06
N GLY A 33 -22.84 8.32 -12.99
CA GLY A 33 -21.97 7.85 -14.07
C GLY A 33 -22.85 7.12 -15.08
N GLU A 34 -23.27 7.79 -16.15
CA GLU A 34 -23.98 7.13 -17.24
C GLU A 34 -22.99 6.26 -18.02
N ILE A 35 -23.25 4.95 -18.05
CA ILE A 35 -22.50 4.01 -18.88
C ILE A 35 -22.90 4.27 -20.33
N LEU A 36 -22.02 4.95 -21.08
CA LEU A 36 -22.17 5.12 -22.52
C LEU A 36 -21.93 3.77 -23.23
N THR A 37 -23.04 3.09 -23.52
CA THR A 37 -23.04 1.90 -24.38
C THR A 37 -22.83 2.32 -25.83
N ASN A 38 -21.62 2.14 -26.35
CA ASN A 38 -21.37 2.31 -27.78
C ASN A 38 -21.95 1.11 -28.58
N LYS A 39 -22.60 1.44 -29.71
CA LYS A 39 -23.31 0.52 -30.60
C LYS A 39 -22.35 -0.38 -31.41
N PRO A 40 -22.85 -1.45 -32.05
CA PRO A 40 -22.02 -2.45 -32.75
C PRO A 40 -21.68 -2.04 -34.20
N CYS A 41 -20.68 -2.70 -34.76
CA CYS A 41 -20.34 -2.68 -36.19
C CYS A 41 -20.30 -4.11 -36.77
N THR A 42 -21.29 -4.44 -37.57
CA THR A 42 -21.21 -5.31 -38.78
C THR A 42 -20.84 -4.39 -39.98
N ASP A 43 -20.31 -4.78 -41.16
CA ASP A 43 -19.99 -6.01 -41.91
C ASP A 43 -18.95 -5.62 -43.02
N ALA A 44 -18.24 -6.45 -43.80
CA ALA A 44 -17.90 -7.89 -43.83
C ALA A 44 -16.80 -8.13 -44.93
N GLY A 45 -16.24 -9.35 -45.04
CA GLY A 45 -15.31 -9.80 -46.11
C GLY A 45 -13.81 -9.75 -45.73
N ASP A 46 -12.97 -10.76 -45.98
CA ASP A 46 -13.13 -12.05 -46.66
C ASP A 46 -12.35 -13.20 -45.96
N ASP A 47 -12.80 -14.44 -46.16
CA ASP A 47 -12.37 -15.72 -45.57
C ASP A 47 -11.23 -16.40 -46.41
N PRO A 48 -10.70 -17.62 -46.13
CA PRO A 48 -10.74 -18.45 -44.92
C PRO A 48 -9.37 -19.06 -44.48
N LEU A 49 -9.22 -19.45 -43.21
CA LEU A 49 -8.41 -20.64 -42.83
C LEU A 49 -8.65 -21.18 -41.40
N GLN A 50 -9.55 -22.18 -41.34
CA GLN A 50 -9.56 -23.39 -40.49
C GLN A 50 -9.56 -23.37 -38.94
N GLN A 51 -10.46 -24.23 -38.44
CA GLN A 51 -10.36 -25.12 -37.25
C GLN A 51 -10.78 -24.61 -35.85
N GLN A 52 -12.09 -24.81 -35.62
CA GLN A 52 -12.70 -25.54 -34.48
C GLN A 52 -12.37 -25.12 -33.03
N GLN A 53 -13.38 -24.53 -32.39
CA GLN A 53 -13.54 -24.46 -30.95
C GLN A 53 -13.54 -25.86 -30.28
N SER A 54 -13.00 -25.99 -29.07
CA SER A 54 -13.84 -25.81 -27.87
C SER A 54 -13.13 -26.17 -26.54
N LYS A 55 -13.68 -25.60 -25.46
CA LYS A 55 -13.46 -25.91 -24.04
C LYS A 55 -12.16 -25.38 -23.38
N GLU A 56 -12.13 -24.07 -23.18
CA GLU A 56 -11.66 -23.56 -21.87
C GLU A 56 -12.55 -24.13 -20.76
N GLU A 57 -11.92 -24.63 -19.70
CA GLU A 57 -12.58 -24.96 -18.43
C GLU A 57 -11.74 -24.29 -17.34
N ASN A 58 -11.95 -22.97 -17.18
CA ASN A 58 -11.22 -22.17 -16.21
C ASN A 58 -11.66 -22.54 -14.78
N THR A 59 -10.70 -23.05 -14.01
CA THR A 59 -10.86 -23.50 -12.62
C THR A 59 -10.46 -22.40 -11.64
N TYR A 60 -10.94 -22.54 -10.39
CA TYR A 60 -10.58 -21.77 -9.19
C TYR A 60 -11.11 -20.32 -9.16
N GLU A 61 -12.17 -20.08 -8.39
CA GLU A 61 -12.20 -19.93 -6.92
C GLU A 61 -11.70 -18.57 -6.43
N GLN A 62 -12.66 -17.82 -5.88
CA GLN A 62 -12.56 -17.11 -4.61
C GLN A 62 -11.20 -16.49 -4.26
N VAL A 63 -10.99 -15.23 -4.66
CA VAL A 63 -10.01 -14.34 -4.00
C VAL A 63 -10.71 -13.54 -2.91
N ASP A 64 -11.21 -14.25 -1.90
CA ASP A 64 -11.17 -13.73 -0.53
C ASP A 64 -9.75 -13.97 0.00
N CYS A 65 -9.19 -12.96 0.68
CA CYS A 65 -8.06 -12.97 1.61
C CYS A 65 -7.17 -11.72 1.45
N LEU A 66 -7.72 -10.55 1.78
CA LEU A 66 -6.89 -9.53 2.42
C LEU A 66 -6.69 -9.98 3.88
N PRO A 67 -5.45 -10.12 4.39
CA PRO A 67 -5.26 -10.53 5.78
C PRO A 67 -5.82 -9.46 6.73
N ALA A 68 -6.74 -9.88 7.60
CA ALA A 68 -7.49 -9.02 8.52
C ALA A 68 -6.67 -8.55 9.74
N THR A 69 -5.40 -8.19 9.52
CA THR A 69 -4.45 -7.71 10.54
C THR A 69 -4.29 -6.19 10.54
N ASN A 70 -4.70 -5.51 9.46
CA ASN A 70 -4.43 -4.07 9.27
C ASN A 70 -5.47 -3.14 9.92
N ASP A 71 -6.74 -3.56 10.01
CA ASP A 71 -7.84 -2.67 10.43
C ASP A 71 -7.71 -2.20 11.89
N ASN A 72 -7.27 -3.09 12.78
CA ASN A 72 -6.98 -2.74 14.17
C ASN A 72 -5.79 -1.77 14.28
N MET A 73 -4.75 -1.94 13.45
CA MET A 73 -3.59 -1.04 13.44
C MET A 73 -3.93 0.37 12.97
N ILE A 74 -4.71 0.48 11.89
CA ILE A 74 -5.22 1.76 11.38
C ILE A 74 -6.09 2.43 12.44
N THR A 75 -6.96 1.66 13.11
CA THR A 75 -7.80 2.16 14.21
C THR A 75 -6.97 2.67 15.39
N LEU A 76 -5.94 1.94 15.82
CA LEU A 76 -5.06 2.34 16.93
C LEU A 76 -4.20 3.58 16.58
N PHE A 77 -3.81 3.76 15.32
CA PHE A 77 -3.16 4.98 14.83
C PHE A 77 -4.12 6.18 14.83
N ILE A 78 -5.36 6.02 14.32
CA ILE A 78 -6.40 7.06 14.34
C ILE A 78 -6.75 7.48 15.77
N LEU A 79 -6.77 6.54 16.71
CA LEU A 79 -6.98 6.79 18.14
C LEU A 79 -5.77 7.41 18.86
N GLY A 80 -4.64 7.62 18.17
CA GLY A 80 -3.41 8.17 18.74
C GLY A 80 -2.70 7.24 19.75
N LEU A 81 -3.10 5.97 19.82
CA LEU A 81 -2.55 4.97 20.73
C LEU A 81 -1.21 4.39 20.22
N ILE A 82 -0.94 4.53 18.92
CA ILE A 82 0.35 4.22 18.31
C ILE A 82 0.84 5.45 17.56
N ASN A 83 1.99 6.00 17.96
CA ASN A 83 2.71 6.98 17.16
C ASN A 83 3.72 6.24 16.27
N ILE A 84 3.39 6.12 14.98
CA ILE A 84 4.24 5.49 13.97
C ILE A 84 4.95 6.61 13.22
N GLU A 85 6.28 6.64 13.27
CA GLU A 85 7.09 7.63 12.56
C GLU A 85 6.78 7.63 11.05
N ASP A 86 6.72 8.82 10.43
CA ASP A 86 6.38 9.01 9.00
C ASP A 86 7.16 8.08 8.07
N LEU A 87 8.44 7.82 8.36
CA LEU A 87 9.28 6.94 7.55
C LEU A 87 8.93 5.46 7.72
N THR A 88 8.46 5.06 8.89
CA THR A 88 7.93 3.71 9.14
C THR A 88 6.60 3.52 8.43
N MET A 89 5.70 4.52 8.52
CA MET A 89 4.45 4.54 7.74
C MET A 89 4.71 4.54 6.22
N TRP A 90 5.72 5.27 5.75
CA TRP A 90 6.10 5.29 4.34
C TRP A 90 6.62 3.93 3.86
N VAL A 91 7.39 3.19 4.66
CA VAL A 91 7.76 1.80 4.34
C VAL A 91 6.52 0.90 4.27
N LEU A 92 5.66 0.95 5.29
CA LEU A 92 4.47 0.10 5.38
C LEU A 92 3.43 0.38 4.29
N GLY A 93 3.29 1.65 3.86
CA GLY A 93 2.28 2.07 2.88
C GLY A 93 2.48 1.49 1.47
N VAL A 94 3.59 0.81 1.18
CA VAL A 94 3.79 0.06 -0.07
C VAL A 94 4.52 -1.25 0.22
N ASP A 95 3.78 -2.35 0.12
CA ASP A 95 4.21 -3.75 0.30
C ASP A 95 5.60 -4.09 -0.28
N ARG A 96 5.90 -3.70 -1.54
CA ARG A 96 7.22 -3.97 -2.15
C ARG A 96 8.42 -3.37 -1.38
N ARG A 97 8.24 -2.29 -0.61
CA ARG A 97 9.30 -1.72 0.24
C ARG A 97 9.54 -2.56 1.50
N LEU A 98 8.46 -3.02 2.11
CA LEU A 98 8.49 -3.92 3.27
C LEU A 98 9.15 -5.26 2.92
N ILE A 99 8.77 -5.86 1.79
CA ILE A 99 9.36 -7.09 1.25
C ILE A 99 10.88 -6.96 1.11
N VAL A 100 11.37 -5.89 0.47
CA VAL A 100 12.82 -5.70 0.28
C VAL A 100 13.55 -5.57 1.61
N LEU A 101 13.01 -4.83 2.59
CA LEU A 101 13.64 -4.71 3.91
C LEU A 101 13.62 -6.03 4.70
N LYS A 102 12.54 -6.83 4.61
CA LYS A 102 12.49 -8.18 5.21
C LYS A 102 13.58 -9.08 4.63
N MET A 103 13.66 -9.17 3.31
CA MET A 103 14.69 -9.96 2.63
C MET A 103 16.12 -9.50 2.96
N MET A 104 16.36 -8.20 3.18
CA MET A 104 17.66 -7.66 3.57
C MET A 104 18.03 -7.86 5.04
N HIS A 105 17.03 -7.96 5.93
CA HIS A 105 17.26 -8.34 7.33
C HIS A 105 17.73 -9.81 7.42
N GLU A 106 17.12 -10.69 6.62
CA GLU A 106 17.51 -12.10 6.51
C GLU A 106 18.86 -12.28 5.78
N LYS A 107 19.07 -11.57 4.66
CA LYS A 107 20.25 -11.67 3.80
C LYS A 107 20.99 -10.32 3.78
N ARG A 108 22.10 -10.23 4.54
CA ARG A 108 22.92 -9.01 4.71
C ARG A 108 23.38 -8.32 3.42
N MET A 109 23.44 -9.04 2.31
CA MET A 109 23.83 -8.54 0.99
C MET A 109 22.98 -9.22 -0.08
N ILE A 110 22.37 -8.45 -0.98
CA ILE A 110 21.40 -8.99 -1.96
C ILE A 110 21.28 -8.14 -3.23
N GLN A 111 20.83 -8.74 -4.32
CA GLN A 111 20.46 -8.09 -5.59
C GLN A 111 18.94 -8.09 -5.82
N ALA A 112 18.47 -7.27 -6.78
CA ALA A 112 17.06 -7.21 -7.14
C ALA A 112 16.51 -8.54 -7.71
N SER A 113 17.32 -9.28 -8.47
CA SER A 113 16.99 -10.62 -8.97
C SER A 113 16.75 -11.60 -7.83
N ASP A 114 17.68 -11.67 -6.88
CA ASP A 114 17.60 -12.62 -5.77
C ASP A 114 16.30 -12.45 -4.96
N ILE A 115 15.82 -11.21 -4.79
CA ILE A 115 14.55 -10.90 -4.13
C ILE A 115 13.37 -11.26 -5.04
N ALA A 116 13.41 -10.88 -6.33
CA ALA A 116 12.35 -11.19 -7.29
C ALA A 116 12.10 -12.72 -7.34
N ASP A 117 13.17 -13.49 -7.51
CA ASP A 117 13.15 -14.96 -7.56
C ASP A 117 12.70 -15.57 -6.22
N SER A 118 13.16 -15.03 -5.09
CA SER A 118 12.76 -15.53 -3.75
C SER A 118 11.29 -15.22 -3.38
N THR A 119 10.64 -14.24 -4.03
CA THR A 119 9.32 -13.72 -3.61
C THR A 119 8.24 -13.79 -4.68
N GLY A 120 8.57 -14.25 -5.89
CA GLY A 120 7.65 -14.29 -7.03
C GLY A 120 7.22 -12.90 -7.54
N ARG A 121 7.88 -11.82 -7.09
CA ARG A 121 7.56 -10.43 -7.49
C ARG A 121 8.38 -10.03 -8.72
N SER A 122 7.82 -9.17 -9.57
CA SER A 122 8.52 -8.74 -10.79
C SER A 122 9.81 -7.98 -10.48
N LEU A 123 10.84 -8.21 -11.31
CA LEU A 123 12.14 -7.55 -11.18
C LEU A 123 12.03 -6.02 -11.25
N GLN A 124 11.10 -5.46 -12.03
CA GLN A 124 10.87 -4.01 -12.03
C GLN A 124 10.37 -3.52 -10.67
N ASN A 125 9.36 -4.17 -10.08
CA ASN A 125 8.80 -3.77 -8.78
C ASN A 125 9.86 -3.78 -7.68
N ILE A 126 10.69 -4.83 -7.63
CA ILE A 126 11.80 -4.91 -6.68
C ILE A 126 12.85 -3.81 -6.96
N SER A 127 13.22 -3.60 -8.22
CA SER A 127 14.19 -2.56 -8.59
C SER A 127 13.72 -1.15 -8.22
N TYR A 128 12.44 -0.84 -8.41
CA TYR A 128 11.83 0.41 -7.94
C TYR A 128 11.85 0.52 -6.41
N ALA A 129 11.51 -0.55 -5.68
CA ALA A 129 11.58 -0.56 -4.21
C ALA A 129 12.99 -0.35 -3.68
N MET A 130 14.00 -1.01 -4.25
CA MET A 130 15.40 -0.81 -3.87
C MET A 130 15.85 0.64 -4.14
N ARG A 131 15.47 1.23 -5.28
CA ARG A 131 15.81 2.62 -5.58
C ARG A 131 15.20 3.60 -4.57
N GLU A 132 13.90 3.48 -4.29
CA GLU A 132 13.22 4.32 -3.28
C GLU A 132 13.83 4.16 -1.87
N LEU A 133 14.19 2.92 -1.49
CA LEU A 133 14.83 2.64 -0.20
C LEU A 133 16.27 3.19 -0.13
N GLU A 134 17.00 3.24 -1.24
CA GLU A 134 18.32 3.87 -1.36
C GLU A 134 18.21 5.40 -1.29
N GLU A 135 17.26 5.99 -2.02
CA GLU A 135 16.93 7.43 -1.98
C GLU A 135 16.56 7.89 -0.55
N MET A 136 15.83 7.07 0.21
CA MET A 136 15.49 7.35 1.63
C MET A 136 16.61 6.97 2.62
N GLY A 137 17.76 6.49 2.16
CA GLY A 137 18.93 6.12 2.97
C GLY A 137 18.72 4.90 3.88
N LEU A 138 17.74 4.04 3.58
CA LEU A 138 17.45 2.81 4.31
C LEU A 138 18.31 1.64 3.85
N ILE A 139 18.74 1.65 2.58
CA ILE A 139 19.71 0.70 2.03
C ILE A 139 20.83 1.49 1.33
N ARG A 140 21.95 0.82 1.01
CA ARG A 140 23.02 1.41 0.19
C ARG A 140 23.57 0.41 -0.83
N CYS A 141 23.81 0.86 -2.06
CA CYS A 141 24.60 0.11 -3.02
C CYS A 141 26.06 0.01 -2.55
N ILE A 142 26.66 -1.18 -2.69
CA ILE A 142 28.08 -1.45 -2.41
C ILE A 142 28.90 -1.72 -3.67
N THR A 143 28.26 -1.66 -4.84
CA THR A 143 28.89 -1.80 -6.17
C THR A 143 28.42 -0.67 -7.09
N PRO A 144 28.70 0.60 -6.77
CA PRO A 144 28.12 1.76 -7.48
C PRO A 144 28.53 1.81 -8.95
N ASP A 145 29.76 1.39 -9.28
CA ASP A 145 30.33 1.41 -10.64
C ASP A 145 29.72 0.37 -11.60
N LYS A 146 28.78 -0.45 -11.11
CA LYS A 146 28.08 -1.46 -11.91
C LYS A 146 26.73 -0.93 -12.36
N HIS A 147 26.48 -0.92 -13.67
CA HIS A 147 25.17 -0.59 -14.22
C HIS A 147 24.14 -1.71 -13.99
N THR A 148 24.56 -2.97 -14.03
CA THR A 148 23.75 -4.18 -13.78
C THR A 148 24.26 -4.95 -12.56
N TRP A 149 23.46 -5.86 -12.01
CA TRP A 149 23.84 -6.71 -10.86
C TRP A 149 24.34 -5.95 -9.62
N LYS A 150 23.80 -4.74 -9.39
CA LYS A 150 24.12 -3.94 -8.20
C LYS A 150 23.77 -4.71 -6.92
N LYS A 151 24.73 -4.78 -5.99
CA LYS A 151 24.54 -5.39 -4.66
C LYS A 151 24.26 -4.31 -3.63
N TYR A 152 23.35 -4.63 -2.71
CA TYR A 152 22.86 -3.72 -1.69
C TYR A 152 22.95 -4.33 -0.30
N ILE A 153 23.11 -3.48 0.71
CA ILE A 153 23.04 -3.84 2.13
C ILE A 153 22.14 -2.86 2.90
N PRO A 154 21.49 -3.26 4.00
CA PRO A 154 20.76 -2.32 4.85
C PRO A 154 21.71 -1.33 5.54
N THR A 155 21.26 -0.09 5.74
CA THR A 155 21.95 0.88 6.59
C THR A 155 21.53 0.70 8.05
N GLU A 156 22.23 1.34 9.00
CA GLU A 156 21.78 1.38 10.40
C GLU A 156 20.37 1.98 10.53
N LYS A 157 20.04 2.97 9.69
CA LYS A 157 18.70 3.58 9.59
C LYS A 157 17.66 2.56 9.09
N GLY A 158 17.98 1.82 8.04
CA GLY A 158 17.15 0.72 7.52
C GLY A 158 16.88 -0.36 8.56
N THR A 159 17.94 -0.85 9.22
CA THR A 159 17.82 -1.83 10.30
C THR A 159 16.93 -1.33 11.43
N LYS A 160 17.15 -0.09 11.92
CA LYS A 160 16.30 0.50 12.98
C LYS A 160 14.83 0.62 12.58
N ILE A 161 14.52 0.96 11.34
CA ILE A 161 13.13 1.00 10.85
C ILE A 161 12.54 -0.41 10.80
N PHE A 162 13.27 -1.40 10.28
CA PHE A 162 12.79 -2.78 10.22
C PHE A 162 12.54 -3.37 11.63
N GLU A 163 13.43 -3.14 12.60
CA GLU A 163 13.21 -3.57 13.98
C GLU A 163 11.99 -2.91 14.64
N LYS A 164 11.67 -1.64 14.32
CA LYS A 164 10.43 -1.00 14.78
C LYS A 164 9.19 -1.67 14.20
N ILE A 165 9.22 -1.99 12.90
CA ILE A 165 8.14 -2.69 12.19
C ILE A 165 7.88 -4.06 12.83
N LYS A 166 8.95 -4.84 13.04
CA LYS A 166 8.93 -6.16 13.67
C LYS A 166 8.44 -6.11 15.12
N LYS A 167 8.99 -5.20 15.94
CA LYS A 167 8.61 -5.04 17.36
C LYS A 167 7.12 -4.72 17.53
N ASN A 168 6.55 -3.96 16.60
CA ASN A 168 5.16 -3.55 16.66
C ASN A 168 4.21 -4.59 16.02
N HIS A 169 4.69 -5.80 15.66
CA HIS A 169 3.88 -6.87 15.06
C HIS A 169 3.17 -6.49 13.74
N PHE A 170 3.74 -5.57 12.96
CA PHE A 170 3.28 -5.31 11.58
C PHE A 170 3.67 -6.43 10.60
N ILE A 171 4.58 -7.31 11.01
CA ILE A 171 5.06 -8.48 10.27
C ILE A 171 5.36 -9.62 11.23
N GLU A 172 5.19 -10.85 10.74
CA GLU A 172 5.75 -12.08 11.32
C GLU A 172 7.19 -12.31 10.83
#